data_AF-A0A2N3VW20-F1
#
_entry.id   AF-A0A2N3VW20-F1
#
_cell.length_a   1.000
_cell.length_b   1.000
_cell.length_c   1.000
_cell.angle_alpha   90.00
_cell.angle_beta   90.00
_cell.angle_gamma   90.00
#
_symmetry.space_group_name_H-M   'P 1'
#
loop_
_entity.id
_entity.type
_entity.pdbx_description
1 polymer ?
#
loop_
_entity_poly.entity_id
_entity_poly.type
_entity_poly.pdbx_seq_one_letter_code
_entity_poly.pdbx_strand_id
1 'polypeptide(L)'
;MYEYGAARSVWVVVAAVLALLLTGCGGTPTASAPPPPTPSYGATFLGAGDCAARGRAFTEVPCTSERAVARVSVRSEGRRAGGAAGCPLDTDFVLYIGGEGAAGYACMRNLEAPHPGDPGMGGGPFTVVGDCVYRAGAGQVKEAPCDGSGANAPEFRVTSSVPRRPDCPASTALYVELPGGGEGVGCARRL
;
A
#
# COMPACT_ATOMS: atom_id res chain seq x y z
N MET A 1 27.81 77.10 -22.05
CA MET A 1 26.61 77.95 -22.13
C MET A 1 25.90 77.67 -23.45
N TYR A 2 24.80 76.93 -23.40
CA TYR A 2 23.64 77.05 -24.28
C TYR A 2 22.53 76.25 -23.60
N GLU A 3 21.65 76.99 -22.92
CA GLU A 3 20.35 76.53 -22.46
C GLU A 3 19.38 76.46 -23.65
N TYR A 4 18.39 75.56 -23.57
CA TYR A 4 17.03 75.58 -24.15
C TYR A 4 16.52 74.12 -23.97
N GLY A 5 15.51 73.78 -23.16
CA GLY A 5 14.24 74.46 -22.93
C GLY A 5 13.18 73.88 -23.87
N ALA A 6 12.00 73.53 -23.33
CA ALA A 6 10.78 73.02 -24.01
C ALA A 6 10.77 71.50 -24.31
N ALA A 7 9.70 70.73 -24.11
CA ALA A 7 8.32 70.97 -23.71
C ALA A 7 7.76 69.62 -23.21
N ARG A 8 7.20 69.52 -22.00
CA ARG A 8 5.78 69.76 -21.69
C ARG A 8 4.77 69.25 -22.74
N SER A 9 4.99 68.10 -23.37
CA SER A 9 3.95 67.52 -24.28
C SER A 9 3.85 66.00 -24.33
N VAL A 10 4.68 65.23 -23.60
CA VAL A 10 4.70 63.75 -23.70
C VAL A 10 4.15 63.07 -22.43
N TRP A 11 3.28 63.75 -21.69
CA TRP A 11 2.67 63.20 -20.45
C TRP A 11 1.23 62.70 -20.62
N VAL A 12 0.67 62.73 -21.83
CA VAL A 12 -0.73 62.29 -22.07
C VAL A 12 -0.83 61.01 -22.89
N VAL A 13 0.23 60.59 -23.60
CA VAL A 13 0.16 59.40 -24.49
C VAL A 13 0.69 58.12 -23.83
N VAL A 14 1.48 58.21 -22.76
CA VAL A 14 2.01 57.01 -22.07
C VAL A 14 0.99 56.34 -21.15
N ALA A 15 -0.05 57.07 -20.69
CA ALA A 15 -1.09 56.51 -19.83
C ALA A 15 -2.09 55.59 -20.57
N ALA A 16 -2.15 55.65 -21.92
CA ALA A 16 -3.06 54.81 -22.70
C ALA A 16 -2.46 53.44 -23.10
N VAL A 17 -1.15 53.23 -22.92
CA VAL A 17 -0.49 51.94 -23.24
C VAL A 17 -0.41 51.02 -22.01
N LEU A 18 -0.64 51.53 -20.80
CA LEU A 18 -0.59 50.73 -19.57
C LEU A 18 -1.90 49.98 -19.21
N ALA A 19 -2.98 50.19 -19.97
CA ALA A 19 -4.30 49.60 -19.67
C ALA A 19 -4.64 48.33 -20.48
N LEU A 20 -3.72 47.80 -21.30
CA LEU A 20 -3.96 46.62 -22.15
C LEU A 20 -3.07 45.40 -21.87
N LEU A 21 -2.36 45.36 -20.74
CA LEU A 21 -1.44 44.25 -20.40
C LEU A 21 -1.77 43.51 -19.09
N LEU A 22 -2.99 43.63 -18.55
CA LEU A 22 -3.39 42.95 -17.31
C LEU A 22 -4.59 41.99 -17.47
N THR A 23 -4.93 41.59 -18.70
CA THR A 23 -5.91 40.53 -18.95
C THR A 23 -5.26 39.15 -18.87
N GLY A 24 -5.22 38.65 -17.64
CA GLY A 24 -5.29 37.24 -17.25
C GLY A 24 -4.81 36.18 -18.24
N CYS A 25 -3.58 35.69 -18.03
CA CYS A 25 -3.32 34.27 -18.23
C CYS A 25 -4.10 33.49 -17.17
N GLY A 26 -5.40 33.30 -17.40
CA GLY A 26 -6.16 32.23 -16.79
C GLY A 26 -5.59 30.93 -17.30
N GLY A 27 -4.56 30.42 -16.61
CA GLY A 27 -4.10 29.06 -16.80
C GLY A 27 -5.31 28.16 -16.64
N THR A 28 -5.78 27.61 -17.77
CA THR A 28 -6.75 26.54 -17.76
C THR A 28 -6.21 25.49 -16.80
N PRO A 29 -6.97 25.04 -15.78
CA PRO A 29 -6.64 23.79 -15.14
C PRO A 29 -6.74 22.77 -16.27
N THR A 30 -5.60 22.36 -16.81
CA THR A 30 -5.49 21.14 -17.61
C THR A 30 -6.13 20.08 -16.75
N ALA A 31 -7.37 19.73 -17.06
CA ALA A 31 -8.01 18.55 -16.52
C ALA A 31 -7.01 17.44 -16.79
N SER A 32 -6.37 16.93 -15.72
CA SER A 32 -5.52 15.76 -15.84
C SER A 32 -6.40 14.71 -16.50
N ALA A 33 -6.03 14.32 -17.72
CA ALA A 33 -6.70 13.23 -18.39
C ALA A 33 -6.75 12.07 -17.40
N PRO A 34 -7.91 11.42 -17.20
CA PRO A 34 -7.97 10.23 -16.38
C PRO A 34 -6.89 9.27 -16.90
N PRO A 35 -6.13 8.60 -16.01
CA PRO A 35 -5.13 7.64 -16.45
C PRO A 35 -5.79 6.67 -17.44
N PRO A 36 -5.08 6.26 -18.51
CA PRO A 36 -5.63 5.30 -19.45
C PRO A 36 -6.15 4.09 -18.66
N PRO A 37 -7.33 3.55 -19.01
CA PRO A 37 -7.82 2.35 -18.35
C PRO A 37 -6.71 1.31 -18.44
N THR A 38 -6.23 0.82 -17.30
CA THR A 38 -5.30 -0.29 -17.27
C THR A 38 -5.91 -1.42 -18.08
N PRO A 39 -5.16 -2.04 -19.01
CA PRO A 39 -5.68 -3.18 -19.73
C PRO A 39 -6.05 -4.23 -18.68
N SER A 40 -7.35 -4.48 -18.52
CA SER A 40 -7.79 -5.66 -17.82
C SER A 40 -7.73 -6.80 -18.82
N TYR A 41 -7.02 -7.85 -18.46
CA TYR A 41 -6.93 -9.09 -19.22
C TYR A 41 -8.17 -9.98 -18.96
N GLY A 42 -9.14 -9.47 -18.19
CA GLY A 42 -10.42 -10.09 -17.88
C GLY A 42 -11.57 -9.07 -17.70
N ALA A 43 -12.66 -9.51 -17.05
CA ALA A 43 -13.84 -8.68 -16.79
C ALA A 43 -13.68 -7.75 -15.58
N THR A 44 -12.77 -8.09 -14.66
CA THR A 44 -12.49 -7.36 -13.43
C THR A 44 -11.01 -7.04 -13.37
N PHE A 45 -10.66 -5.79 -13.08
CA PHE A 45 -9.27 -5.41 -12.84
C PHE A 45 -8.68 -6.17 -11.65
N LEU A 46 -7.52 -6.79 -11.88
CA LEU A 46 -6.83 -7.67 -10.92
C LEU A 46 -7.78 -8.73 -10.36
N GLY A 47 -8.41 -9.49 -11.25
CA GLY A 47 -9.17 -10.68 -10.92
C GLY A 47 -8.30 -11.76 -10.28
N ALA A 48 -8.95 -12.76 -9.69
CA ALA A 48 -8.23 -13.90 -9.10
C ALA A 48 -7.41 -14.63 -10.17
N GLY A 49 -6.12 -14.80 -9.92
CA GLY A 49 -5.17 -15.42 -10.83
C GLY A 49 -4.42 -14.45 -11.75
N ASP A 50 -4.85 -13.19 -11.83
CA ASP A 50 -4.19 -12.16 -12.64
C ASP A 50 -2.87 -11.73 -12.01
N CYS A 51 -1.97 -11.21 -12.85
CA CYS A 51 -0.66 -10.74 -12.43
C CYS A 51 -0.55 -9.23 -12.51
N ALA A 52 0.27 -8.68 -11.62
CA ALA A 52 0.47 -7.25 -11.52
C ALA A 52 1.96 -6.89 -11.61
N ALA A 53 2.24 -5.76 -12.25
CA ALA A 53 3.51 -5.06 -12.19
C ALA A 53 3.45 -3.95 -11.13
N ARG A 54 4.55 -3.78 -10.38
CA ARG A 54 4.69 -2.69 -9.40
C ARG A 54 5.15 -1.41 -10.10
N GLY A 55 4.53 -0.29 -9.73
CA GLY A 55 4.86 1.06 -10.17
C GLY A 55 4.40 2.08 -9.15
N ARG A 56 4.05 3.30 -9.59
CA ARG A 56 3.37 4.29 -8.71
C ARG A 56 2.02 3.76 -8.20
N ALA A 57 1.35 3.00 -9.05
CA ALA A 57 0.25 2.12 -8.72
C ALA A 57 0.54 0.75 -9.31
N PHE A 58 -0.12 -0.28 -8.79
CA PHE A 58 -0.08 -1.59 -9.43
C PHE A 58 -0.86 -1.54 -10.75
N THR A 59 -0.31 -2.18 -11.76
CA THR A 59 -0.94 -2.32 -13.08
C THR A 59 -1.05 -3.79 -13.42
N GLU A 60 -2.17 -4.19 -13.99
CA GLU A 60 -2.35 -5.56 -14.47
C GLU A 60 -1.45 -5.80 -15.68
N VAL A 61 -0.85 -7.00 -15.76
CA VAL A 61 0.04 -7.45 -16.85
C VAL A 61 -0.18 -8.94 -17.11
N PRO A 62 0.18 -9.48 -18.29
CA PRO A 62 0.18 -10.92 -18.50
C PRO A 62 1.14 -11.59 -17.51
N CYS A 63 0.77 -12.74 -16.95
CA CYS A 63 1.65 -13.46 -16.02
C CYS A 63 2.97 -13.93 -16.63
N THR A 64 3.05 -14.03 -17.97
CA THR A 64 4.29 -14.35 -18.70
C THR A 64 5.18 -13.14 -18.95
N SER A 65 4.74 -11.94 -18.54
CA SER A 65 5.53 -10.71 -18.67
C SER A 65 6.67 -10.71 -17.66
N GLU A 66 7.86 -10.32 -18.09
CA GLU A 66 9.02 -10.07 -17.22
C GLU A 66 8.76 -8.96 -16.17
N ARG A 67 7.72 -8.15 -16.38
CA ARG A 67 7.29 -7.10 -15.43
C ARG A 67 6.33 -7.62 -14.35
N ALA A 68 5.84 -8.85 -14.45
CA ALA A 68 4.95 -9.42 -13.45
C ALA A 68 5.73 -9.65 -12.16
N VAL A 69 5.22 -9.13 -11.03
CA VAL A 69 5.89 -9.26 -9.72
C VAL A 69 5.02 -9.89 -8.65
N ALA A 70 3.69 -9.91 -8.85
CA ALA A 70 2.76 -10.50 -7.91
C ALA A 70 1.54 -11.04 -8.64
N ARG A 71 0.91 -12.05 -8.05
CA ARG A 71 -0.32 -12.69 -8.50
C ARG A 71 -1.43 -12.48 -7.47
N VAL A 72 -2.64 -12.27 -7.94
CA VAL A 72 -3.83 -12.19 -7.11
C VAL A 72 -4.27 -13.60 -6.71
N SER A 73 -4.31 -13.91 -5.42
CA SER A 73 -4.88 -15.17 -4.92
C SER A 73 -6.39 -15.06 -4.73
N VAL A 74 -6.85 -13.95 -4.17
CA VAL A 74 -8.27 -13.65 -3.93
C VAL A 74 -8.56 -12.21 -4.34
N ARG A 75 -9.67 -12.03 -5.07
CA ARG A 75 -10.24 -10.72 -5.41
C ARG A 75 -11.59 -10.58 -4.75
N SER A 76 -11.77 -9.54 -3.94
CA SER A 76 -13.06 -9.21 -3.32
C SER A 76 -13.54 -7.85 -3.80
N GLU A 77 -14.72 -7.80 -4.40
CA GLU A 77 -15.39 -6.57 -4.83
C GLU A 77 -16.17 -5.92 -3.69
N GLY A 78 -16.47 -4.63 -3.82
CA GLY A 78 -17.32 -3.89 -2.89
C GLY A 78 -16.56 -3.22 -1.74
N ARG A 79 -17.25 -3.04 -0.60
CA ARG A 79 -16.78 -2.19 0.50
C ARG A 79 -15.47 -2.75 1.07
N ARG A 80 -14.48 -1.87 1.27
CA ARG A 80 -13.19 -2.17 1.96
C ARG A 80 -13.32 -2.81 3.35
N ALA A 81 -14.53 -2.87 3.90
CA ALA A 81 -14.87 -3.41 5.20
C ALA A 81 -14.80 -4.94 5.15
N GLY A 82 -13.58 -5.45 5.34
CA GLY A 82 -13.21 -6.87 5.32
C GLY A 82 -11.70 -7.01 5.47
N GLY A 83 -10.95 -6.02 4.97
CA GLY A 83 -9.49 -5.96 5.11
C GLY A 83 -8.81 -7.25 4.66
N ALA A 84 -7.70 -7.60 5.32
CA ALA A 84 -7.02 -8.86 5.07
C ALA A 84 -7.87 -10.07 5.48
N ALA A 85 -8.92 -9.98 6.29
CA ALA A 85 -9.56 -11.15 6.91
C ALA A 85 -10.09 -12.23 5.91
N GLY A 86 -10.42 -11.85 4.67
CA GLY A 86 -10.80 -12.79 3.61
C GLY A 86 -9.64 -13.32 2.77
N CYS A 87 -8.39 -12.97 3.11
CA CYS A 87 -7.19 -13.39 2.43
C CYS A 87 -6.62 -14.71 2.99
N PRO A 88 -5.99 -15.54 2.14
CA PRO A 88 -5.16 -16.66 2.59
C PRO A 88 -4.05 -16.19 3.54
N LEU A 89 -3.72 -17.00 4.55
CA LEU A 89 -2.73 -16.64 5.57
C LEU A 89 -1.31 -16.40 5.02
N ASP A 90 -0.99 -16.98 3.86
CA ASP A 90 0.28 -16.80 3.13
C ASP A 90 0.28 -15.58 2.20
N THR A 91 -0.70 -14.68 2.32
CA THR A 91 -0.75 -13.45 1.54
C THR A 91 0.46 -12.57 1.85
N ASP A 92 1.18 -12.10 0.83
CA ASP A 92 2.35 -11.24 1.02
C ASP A 92 1.96 -9.79 1.31
N PHE A 93 0.89 -9.31 0.67
CA PHE A 93 0.33 -7.99 0.95
C PHE A 93 -1.11 -7.88 0.44
N VAL A 94 -1.87 -6.94 0.99
CA VAL A 94 -3.23 -6.62 0.53
C VAL A 94 -3.19 -5.34 -0.29
N LEU A 95 -3.64 -5.41 -1.53
CA LEU A 95 -3.80 -4.24 -2.39
C LEU A 95 -5.24 -3.73 -2.33
N TYR A 96 -5.44 -2.51 -1.84
CA TYR A 96 -6.74 -1.86 -1.88
C TYR A 96 -6.98 -1.20 -3.24
N ILE A 97 -8.04 -1.62 -3.92
CA ILE A 97 -8.41 -1.14 -5.24
C ILE A 97 -9.52 -0.10 -5.07
N GLY A 98 -9.33 1.08 -5.65
CA GLY A 98 -10.32 2.16 -5.68
C GLY A 98 -10.82 2.42 -7.09
N GLY A 99 -11.98 3.06 -7.22
CA GLY A 99 -12.60 3.43 -8.50
C GLY A 99 -14.10 3.16 -8.49
N GLU A 100 -14.85 3.90 -9.32
CA GLU A 100 -16.27 3.64 -9.53
C GLU A 100 -16.44 2.27 -10.21
N GLY A 101 -17.28 1.40 -9.63
CA GLY A 101 -17.56 0.06 -10.17
C GLY A 101 -16.49 -1.03 -9.92
N ALA A 102 -15.27 -0.68 -9.46
CA ALA A 102 -14.17 -1.64 -9.26
C ALA A 102 -13.57 -1.65 -7.85
N ALA A 103 -14.18 -0.93 -6.89
CA ALA A 103 -13.68 -0.86 -5.52
C ALA A 103 -13.58 -2.25 -4.84
N GLY A 104 -12.59 -2.41 -3.96
CA GLY A 104 -12.41 -3.63 -3.18
C GLY A 104 -10.97 -3.84 -2.73
N TYR A 105 -10.57 -5.10 -2.61
CA TYR A 105 -9.18 -5.48 -2.34
C TYR A 105 -8.77 -6.75 -3.08
N ALA A 106 -7.47 -6.92 -3.25
CA ALA A 106 -6.83 -8.11 -3.78
C ALA A 106 -5.77 -8.61 -2.77
N CYS A 107 -5.82 -9.91 -2.49
CA CYS A 107 -4.80 -10.60 -1.71
C CYS A 107 -3.69 -10.99 -2.68
N MET A 108 -2.49 -10.47 -2.44
CA MET A 108 -1.39 -10.58 -3.38
C MET A 108 -0.32 -11.51 -2.84
N ARG A 109 0.18 -12.39 -3.70
CA ARG A 109 1.38 -13.20 -3.47
C ARG A 109 2.44 -12.75 -4.45
N ASN A 110 3.65 -12.43 -3.99
CA ASN A 110 4.76 -12.15 -4.88
C ASN A 110 5.03 -13.38 -5.75
N LEU A 111 5.51 -13.17 -6.98
CA LEU A 111 5.94 -14.28 -7.85
C LEU A 111 7.33 -14.81 -7.47
N GLU A 112 8.14 -13.96 -6.84
CA GLU A 112 9.50 -14.26 -6.42
C GLU A 112 9.69 -13.84 -4.96
N ALA A 113 10.72 -14.41 -4.31
CA ALA A 113 11.13 -14.01 -2.97
C ALA A 113 11.54 -12.51 -2.94
N PRO A 114 11.39 -11.83 -1.79
CA PRO A 114 10.87 -12.36 -0.52
C PRO A 114 9.35 -12.51 -0.52
N HIS A 115 8.86 -13.45 0.29
CA HIS A 115 7.44 -13.66 0.59
C HIS A 115 7.14 -13.25 2.03
N PRO A 116 6.78 -11.98 2.29
CA PRO A 116 6.46 -11.51 3.63
C PRO A 116 5.38 -12.30 4.38
N GLY A 117 4.47 -12.96 3.67
CA GLY A 117 3.43 -13.79 4.26
C GLY A 117 3.89 -15.19 4.69
N ASP A 118 5.15 -15.57 4.40
CA ASP A 118 5.70 -16.85 4.84
C ASP A 118 6.18 -16.79 6.30
N PRO A 119 6.01 -17.89 7.06
CA PRO A 119 6.45 -17.93 8.45
C PRO A 119 7.91 -17.52 8.66
N GLY A 120 8.10 -16.44 9.41
CA GLY A 120 9.39 -15.89 9.79
C GLY A 120 10.03 -14.93 8.78
N MET A 121 9.40 -14.70 7.63
CA MET A 121 9.87 -13.70 6.65
C MET A 121 9.50 -12.28 7.07
N GLY A 122 8.35 -12.13 7.73
CA GLY A 122 7.87 -10.88 8.32
C GLY A 122 7.40 -9.83 7.31
N GLY A 123 6.45 -9.01 7.74
CA GLY A 123 5.92 -7.90 6.96
C GLY A 123 4.69 -8.25 6.13
N GLY A 124 4.18 -9.48 6.28
CA GLY A 124 2.88 -9.88 5.76
C GLY A 124 1.74 -9.18 6.52
N PRO A 125 0.49 -9.36 6.07
CA PRO A 125 -0.69 -8.82 6.73
C PRO A 125 -1.14 -9.67 7.94
N PHE A 126 -0.54 -10.85 8.15
CA PHE A 126 -1.01 -11.85 9.10
C PHE A 126 0.12 -12.49 9.88
N THR A 127 -0.02 -12.49 11.19
CA THR A 127 0.89 -13.23 12.07
C THR A 127 0.40 -14.66 12.23
N VAL A 128 1.27 -15.62 11.97
CA VAL A 128 1.01 -17.06 12.03
C VAL A 128 2.05 -17.79 12.89
N VAL A 129 1.86 -19.09 13.08
CA VAL A 129 2.86 -19.93 13.76
C VAL A 129 4.14 -19.97 12.93
N GLY A 130 5.26 -19.72 13.59
CA GLY A 130 6.59 -19.65 13.00
C GLY A 130 7.13 -18.23 12.91
N ASP A 131 6.26 -17.22 12.94
CA ASP A 131 6.63 -15.81 12.85
C ASP A 131 7.33 -15.29 14.08
N CYS A 132 8.17 -14.28 13.82
CA CYS A 132 8.80 -13.50 14.84
C CYS A 132 8.10 -12.14 14.96
N VAL A 133 7.90 -11.70 16.20
CA VAL A 133 7.17 -10.48 16.51
C VAL A 133 7.91 -9.64 17.54
N TYR A 134 7.63 -8.34 17.53
CA TYR A 134 8.08 -7.38 18.53
C TYR A 134 6.87 -6.60 19.07
N ARG A 135 7.02 -5.99 20.25
CA ARG A 135 5.93 -5.21 20.87
C ARG A 135 5.89 -3.83 20.22
N ALA A 136 4.75 -3.51 19.60
CA ALA A 136 4.55 -2.21 18.94
C ALA A 136 3.91 -1.14 19.85
N GLY A 137 3.64 -1.49 21.12
CA GLY A 137 2.93 -0.64 22.07
C GLY A 137 1.41 -0.86 22.06
N ALA A 138 0.71 -0.31 23.06
CA ALA A 138 -0.75 -0.44 23.23
C ALA A 138 -1.29 -1.88 23.15
N GLY A 139 -0.51 -2.86 23.62
CA GLY A 139 -0.87 -4.29 23.57
C GLY A 139 -0.78 -4.92 22.18
N GLN A 140 -0.32 -4.20 21.17
CA GLN A 140 -0.15 -4.70 19.81
C GLN A 140 1.22 -5.32 19.59
N VAL A 141 1.24 -6.30 18.70
CA VAL A 141 2.46 -6.89 18.16
C VAL A 141 2.54 -6.59 16.67
N LYS A 142 3.76 -6.54 16.16
CA LYS A 142 4.02 -6.49 14.72
C LYS A 142 5.08 -7.52 14.38
N GLU A 143 4.99 -8.07 13.18
CA GLU A 143 6.00 -8.97 12.65
C GLU A 143 7.33 -8.28 12.43
N ALA A 144 8.38 -9.07 12.56
CA ALA A 144 9.72 -8.77 12.09
C ALA A 144 10.30 -10.04 11.43
N PRO A 145 11.18 -9.89 10.43
CA PRO A 145 11.96 -11.02 9.93
C PRO A 145 12.70 -11.72 11.06
N CYS A 146 12.57 -13.04 11.14
CA CYS A 146 13.18 -13.84 12.21
C CYS A 146 14.71 -13.81 12.18
N ASP A 147 15.30 -13.51 11.02
CA ASP A 147 16.75 -13.37 10.85
C ASP A 147 17.30 -12.02 11.36
N GLY A 148 16.43 -11.12 11.81
CA GLY A 148 16.82 -9.79 12.29
C GLY A 148 17.19 -8.79 11.19
N SER A 149 16.92 -9.09 9.91
CA SER A 149 17.20 -8.19 8.79
C SER A 149 16.27 -6.96 8.72
N GLY A 150 15.17 -6.97 9.48
CA GLY A 150 14.19 -5.89 9.53
C GLY A 150 14.63 -4.67 10.35
N ALA A 151 13.87 -3.57 10.23
CA ALA A 151 14.14 -2.34 10.95
C ALA A 151 13.98 -2.46 12.48
N ASN A 152 13.16 -3.40 12.94
CA ASN A 152 12.98 -3.71 14.35
C ASN A 152 13.47 -5.14 14.60
N ALA A 153 14.23 -5.33 15.67
CA ALA A 153 14.68 -6.65 16.07
C ALA A 153 13.48 -7.50 16.55
N PRO A 154 13.40 -8.78 16.17
CA PRO A 154 12.38 -9.67 16.68
C PRO A 154 12.62 -9.96 18.18
N GLU A 155 11.56 -9.93 18.99
CA GLU A 155 11.65 -10.18 20.44
C GLU A 155 11.12 -11.57 20.84
N PHE A 156 10.14 -12.07 20.09
CA PHE A 156 9.46 -13.33 20.36
C PHE A 156 9.22 -14.10 19.07
N ARG A 157 9.07 -15.42 19.19
CA ARG A 157 8.60 -16.29 18.11
C ARG A 157 7.32 -17.00 18.50
N VAL A 158 6.30 -16.93 17.66
CA VAL A 158 5.05 -17.69 17.81
C VAL A 158 5.36 -19.14 17.44
N THR A 159 5.11 -20.09 18.34
CA THR A 159 5.55 -21.47 18.13
C THR A 159 4.47 -22.53 18.16
N SER A 160 3.29 -22.16 18.62
CA SER A 160 2.10 -22.98 18.52
C SER A 160 0.87 -22.08 18.52
N SER A 161 -0.24 -22.62 18.04
CA SER A 161 -1.57 -22.06 18.19
C SER A 161 -2.41 -23.06 18.98
N VAL A 162 -3.12 -22.59 20.00
CA VAL A 162 -3.97 -23.41 20.86
C VAL A 162 -5.32 -22.71 21.06
N PRO A 163 -6.41 -23.44 21.37
CA PRO A 163 -7.73 -22.81 21.52
C PRO A 163 -7.82 -21.77 22.64
N ARG A 164 -7.05 -21.94 23.74
CA ARG A 164 -7.12 -21.04 24.90
C ARG A 164 -5.75 -20.85 25.54
N ARG A 165 -5.56 -19.68 26.17
CA ARG A 165 -4.30 -19.33 26.86
C ARG A 165 -3.78 -20.41 27.82
N PRO A 166 -4.61 -21.07 28.66
CA PRO A 166 -4.13 -22.12 29.57
C PRO A 166 -3.58 -23.37 28.88
N ASP A 167 -3.91 -23.58 27.60
CA ASP A 167 -3.45 -24.71 26.81
C ASP A 167 -2.04 -24.44 26.22
N CYS A 168 -1.51 -23.22 26.36
CA CYS A 168 -0.15 -22.89 25.94
C CYS A 168 0.91 -23.54 26.86
N PRO A 169 2.09 -23.87 26.33
CA PRO A 169 3.21 -24.34 27.14
C PRO A 169 3.61 -23.32 28.22
N ALA A 170 4.10 -23.80 29.38
CA ALA A 170 4.55 -22.94 30.48
C ALA A 170 5.70 -21.98 30.09
N SER A 171 6.44 -22.28 29.01
CA SER A 171 7.48 -21.41 28.45
C SER A 171 6.94 -20.21 27.66
N THR A 172 5.62 -20.05 27.57
CA THR A 172 4.99 -18.96 26.83
C THR A 172 5.20 -17.63 27.55
N ALA A 173 5.84 -16.69 26.86
CA ALA A 173 6.16 -15.36 27.36
C ALA A 173 5.25 -14.26 26.78
N LEU A 174 4.51 -14.57 25.70
CA LEU A 174 3.58 -13.67 25.05
C LEU A 174 2.43 -14.46 24.42
N TYR A 175 1.20 -13.97 24.59
CA TYR A 175 0.02 -14.47 23.90
C TYR A 175 -0.30 -13.54 22.73
N VAL A 176 -0.47 -14.11 21.54
CA VAL A 176 -0.75 -13.38 20.30
C VAL A 176 -2.12 -13.80 19.78
N GLU A 177 -2.92 -12.84 19.33
CA GLU A 177 -4.15 -13.13 18.61
C GLU A 177 -3.79 -13.46 17.16
N LEU A 178 -4.17 -14.64 16.68
CA LEU A 178 -3.89 -15.08 15.32
C LEU A 178 -5.15 -14.93 14.42
N PRO A 179 -4.99 -14.58 13.14
CA PRO A 179 -6.09 -14.47 12.18
C PRO A 179 -6.63 -15.85 11.76
N GLY A 180 -7.85 -15.89 11.19
CA GLY A 180 -8.35 -17.08 10.48
C GLY A 180 -9.39 -17.96 11.18
N GLY A 181 -10.28 -17.39 12.01
CA GLY A 181 -11.59 -18.00 12.26
C GLY A 181 -11.59 -19.29 13.09
N GLY A 182 -10.84 -19.31 14.19
CA GLY A 182 -10.91 -20.37 15.20
C GLY A 182 -10.09 -20.05 16.44
N GLU A 183 -10.33 -18.87 17.05
CA GLU A 183 -9.85 -18.44 18.39
C GLU A 183 -8.49 -19.02 18.84
N GLY A 184 -7.51 -19.03 17.95
CA GLY A 184 -6.20 -19.58 18.25
C GLY A 184 -5.37 -18.55 19.00
N VAL A 185 -5.03 -18.85 20.25
CA VAL A 185 -3.99 -18.12 20.96
C VAL A 185 -2.64 -18.59 20.44
N GLY A 186 -1.90 -17.68 19.82
CA GLY A 186 -0.49 -17.87 19.50
C GLY A 186 0.34 -17.88 20.78
N CYS A 187 1.03 -18.99 21.05
CA CYS A 187 1.96 -19.13 22.17
C CYS A 187 3.36 -18.73 21.72
N ALA A 188 3.80 -17.55 22.13
CA ALA A 188 5.10 -16.99 21.78
C ALA A 188 6.14 -17.14 22.90
N ARG A 189 7.35 -17.53 22.52
CA ARG A 189 8.53 -17.62 23.39
C ARG A 189 9.52 -16.51 23.04
N ARG A 190 10.32 -16.07 24.02
CA ARG A 190 11.41 -15.11 23.77
C ARG A 190 12.45 -15.73 22.85
N LEU A 191 13.02 -14.89 21.98
CA LEU A 191 14.19 -15.20 21.18
C LEU A 191 15.48 -14.98 21.96
#